data_AF-A0A8J4LMP4-F1
#
_entry.id   AF-A0A8J4LMP4-F1
#
_cell.length_a   1.000
_cell.length_b   1.000
_cell.length_c   1.000
_cell.angle_alpha   90.00
_cell.angle_beta   90.00
_cell.angle_gamma   90.00
#
_symmetry.space_group_name_H-M   'P 1'
#
loop_
_entity.id
_entity.type
_entity.pdbx_description
1 polymer ?
#
loop_
_entity_poly.entity_id
_entity_poly.type
_entity_poly.pdbx_seq_one_letter_code
_entity_poly.pdbx_strand_id
1 'polypeptide(L)'
;MSVRVQHALLETTPDGLARDCLWVTDFRGHKLRDSSAESLRSRLEDFLIVCGTEVAVTHDEWRCGAIEVSNTVHPELTQVIVRGEPSAHKPGFLLELTTALTGVGASIVAGAIQGGPDAPLPESAVADPDYDFKQGRFFKFMLRGPTGGKMDADQVVSLIFILRLLEGKGVMPTVAPNMDALLREAAYGVSGVSSRCG
;
A
#
# COMPACT_ATOMS: atom_id res chain seq x y z
N MET A 1 -4.60 -9.68 -16.70
CA MET A 1 -4.59 -8.59 -17.69
C MET A 1 -3.73 -7.47 -17.14
N SER A 2 -2.77 -7.01 -17.91
CA SER A 2 -1.87 -5.94 -17.49
C SER A 2 -2.32 -4.66 -18.21
N VAL A 3 -2.73 -3.64 -17.46
CA VAL A 3 -3.15 -2.32 -17.96
C VAL A 3 -2.32 -1.20 -17.33
N ARG A 4 -2.22 -0.06 -18.02
CA ARG A 4 -1.52 1.14 -17.55
C ARG A 4 -2.42 2.37 -17.75
N VAL A 5 -2.49 3.24 -16.75
CA VAL A 5 -3.09 4.57 -16.88
C VAL A 5 -2.06 5.49 -17.55
N GLN A 6 -2.38 6.04 -18.72
CA GLN A 6 -1.50 7.00 -19.41
C GLN A 6 -1.79 8.45 -19.03
N HIS A 7 -3.07 8.77 -18.86
CA HIS A 7 -3.51 10.10 -18.46
C HIS A 7 -4.58 9.97 -17.40
N ALA A 8 -4.67 10.98 -16.54
CA ALA A 8 -5.71 11.13 -15.55
C ALA A 8 -6.07 12.62 -15.45
N LEU A 9 -7.37 12.92 -15.41
CA LEU A 9 -7.89 14.26 -15.22
C LEU A 9 -8.81 14.22 -14.01
N LEU A 10 -8.54 15.09 -13.05
CA LEU A 10 -9.28 15.23 -11.81
C LEU A 10 -9.93 16.62 -11.82
N GLU A 11 -11.25 16.66 -11.80
CA GLU A 11 -12.01 17.92 -11.88
C GLU A 11 -13.13 17.93 -10.85
N THR A 12 -13.35 19.07 -10.21
CA THR A 12 -14.55 19.30 -9.41
C THR A 12 -15.58 20.04 -10.24
N THR A 13 -16.79 19.49 -10.34
CA THR A 13 -17.90 20.17 -11.03
C THR A 13 -18.38 21.38 -10.23
N PRO A 14 -19.05 22.35 -10.86
CA PRO A 14 -19.63 23.51 -10.16
C PRO A 14 -20.60 23.13 -9.03
N ASP A 15 -21.18 21.92 -9.10
CA ASP A 15 -22.09 21.37 -8.11
C ASP A 15 -21.35 20.72 -6.91
N GLY A 16 -20.01 20.80 -6.90
CA GLY A 16 -19.16 20.29 -5.85
C GLY A 16 -18.83 18.80 -5.94
N LEU A 17 -19.08 18.14 -7.09
CA LEU A 17 -18.78 16.72 -7.27
C LEU A 17 -17.37 16.54 -7.84
N ALA A 18 -16.58 15.64 -7.26
CA ALA A 18 -15.33 15.22 -7.86
C ALA A 18 -15.59 14.27 -9.04
N ARG A 19 -14.89 14.49 -10.15
CA ARG A 19 -14.95 13.69 -11.37
C ARG A 19 -13.53 13.32 -11.79
N ASP A 20 -13.35 12.01 -11.96
CA ASP A 20 -12.07 11.44 -12.37
C ASP A 20 -12.22 10.81 -13.76
N CYS A 21 -11.38 11.21 -14.71
CA CYS A 21 -11.33 10.62 -16.04
C CYS A 21 -9.95 9.98 -16.24
N LEU A 22 -9.92 8.66 -16.44
CA LEU A 22 -8.70 7.89 -16.60
C LEU A 22 -8.61 7.32 -18.02
N TRP A 23 -7.48 7.54 -18.69
CA TRP A 23 -7.19 6.93 -19.99
C TRP A 23 -6.31 5.72 -19.80
N VAL A 24 -6.89 4.53 -20.04
CA VAL A 24 -6.24 3.25 -19.78
C VAL A 24 -5.85 2.56 -21.08
N THR A 25 -4.59 2.13 -21.16
CA THR A 25 -4.01 1.39 -22.28
C THR A 25 -3.44 0.05 -21.82
N ASP A 26 -3.07 -0.81 -22.77
CA ASP A 26 -2.23 -1.96 -22.47
C ASP A 26 -0.78 -1.52 -22.14
N PHE A 27 0.06 -2.45 -21.68
CA PHE A 27 1.46 -2.15 -21.36
C PHE A 27 2.33 -1.72 -22.55
N ARG A 28 1.84 -1.94 -23.77
CA ARG A 28 2.50 -1.52 -25.02
C ARG A 28 2.00 -0.15 -25.49
N GLY A 29 1.07 0.46 -24.75
CA GLY A 29 0.50 1.77 -25.05
C GLY A 29 -0.68 1.74 -26.02
N HIS A 30 -1.22 0.57 -26.37
CA HIS A 30 -2.37 0.47 -27.25
C HIS A 30 -3.68 0.61 -26.48
N LYS A 31 -4.71 1.14 -27.17
CA LYS A 31 -6.08 1.12 -26.68
C LYS A 31 -6.50 -0.32 -26.36
N LEU A 32 -7.20 -0.49 -25.24
CA LEU A 32 -7.77 -1.79 -24.88
C LEU A 32 -8.81 -2.23 -25.92
N ARG A 33 -8.87 -3.53 -26.19
CA ARG A 33 -9.96 -4.15 -26.96
C ARG A 33 -11.26 -4.09 -26.15
N ASP A 34 -12.40 -4.11 -26.81
CA ASP A 34 -13.71 -3.97 -26.15
C ASP A 34 -13.94 -5.00 -25.04
N SER A 35 -13.63 -6.28 -25.30
CA SER A 35 -13.71 -7.34 -24.29
C SER A 35 -12.77 -7.09 -23.10
N SER A 36 -11.61 -6.48 -23.35
CA SER A 36 -10.65 -6.14 -22.32
C SER A 36 -11.08 -4.96 -21.48
N ALA A 37 -11.64 -3.93 -22.13
CA ALA A 37 -12.19 -2.76 -21.48
C ALA A 37 -13.39 -3.13 -20.60
N GLU A 38 -14.25 -4.02 -21.08
CA GLU A 38 -15.43 -4.51 -20.35
C GLU A 38 -15.05 -5.34 -19.12
N SER A 39 -14.02 -6.19 -19.26
CA SER A 39 -13.45 -6.94 -18.13
C SER A 39 -12.81 -6.00 -17.09
N LEU A 40 -12.16 -4.92 -17.54
CA LEU A 40 -11.61 -3.91 -16.65
C LEU A 40 -12.72 -3.14 -15.92
N ARG A 41 -13.78 -2.76 -16.63
CA ARG A 41 -14.97 -2.11 -16.08
C ARG A 41 -15.57 -2.93 -14.94
N SER A 42 -15.84 -4.21 -15.19
CA SER A 42 -16.41 -5.11 -14.19
C SER A 42 -15.53 -5.22 -12.94
N ARG A 43 -14.20 -5.30 -13.12
CA ARG A 43 -13.25 -5.35 -11.99
C ARG A 43 -13.17 -4.04 -11.21
N LEU A 44 -13.31 -2.91 -11.88
CA LEU A 44 -13.37 -1.60 -11.22
C LEU A 44 -14.69 -1.44 -10.45
N GLU A 45 -15.80 -1.96 -10.98
CA GLU A 45 -17.09 -2.03 -10.27
C GLU A 45 -17.00 -2.91 -9.03
N ASP A 46 -16.41 -4.11 -9.14
CA ASP A 46 -16.14 -4.99 -7.99
C ASP A 46 -15.25 -4.29 -6.95
N PHE A 47 -14.24 -3.56 -7.39
CA PHE A 47 -13.37 -2.77 -6.52
C PHE A 47 -14.14 -1.66 -5.81
N LEU A 48 -15.01 -0.94 -6.53
CA LEU A 48 -15.85 0.11 -5.96
C LEU A 48 -16.89 -0.46 -4.98
N ILE A 49 -17.33 -1.69 -5.15
CA ILE A 49 -18.19 -2.39 -4.18
C ILE A 49 -17.39 -2.72 -2.92
N VAL A 50 -16.16 -3.24 -3.06
CA VAL A 50 -15.26 -3.53 -1.91
C VAL A 50 -14.85 -2.24 -1.18
N CYS A 51 -14.60 -1.15 -1.90
CA CYS A 51 -14.33 0.16 -1.34
C CYS A 51 -15.62 0.94 -0.99
N GLY A 52 -16.77 0.38 -1.32
CA GLY A 52 -18.08 1.01 -1.18
C GLY A 52 -18.64 0.81 0.21
N THR A 53 -18.29 1.72 1.12
CA THR A 53 -18.94 1.96 2.43
C THR A 53 -19.62 0.75 3.07
N GLU A 54 -18.87 -0.33 3.31
CA GLU A 54 -19.24 -1.21 4.41
C GLU A 54 -18.97 -0.48 5.72
N VAL A 55 -20.03 -0.43 6.54
CA VAL A 55 -20.10 0.16 7.88
C VAL A 55 -18.76 0.01 8.59
N ALA A 56 -18.18 1.14 8.98
CA ALA A 56 -16.90 1.30 9.66
C ALA A 56 -16.56 0.15 10.63
N VAL A 57 -16.04 -0.94 10.08
CA VAL A 57 -15.20 -1.85 10.85
C VAL A 57 -13.94 -1.02 11.05
N THR A 58 -13.75 -0.54 12.28
CA THR A 58 -12.50 0.08 12.70
C THR A 58 -11.39 -0.93 12.47
N HIS A 59 -10.80 -0.87 11.28
CA HIS A 59 -9.56 -1.54 10.99
C HIS A 59 -8.52 -0.75 11.78
N ASP A 60 -7.80 -1.44 12.65
CA ASP A 60 -6.67 -0.85 13.36
C ASP A 60 -5.34 -1.32 12.77
N GLU A 61 -5.38 -2.25 11.80
CA GLU A 61 -4.19 -2.82 11.17
C GLU A 61 -4.41 -3.03 9.67
N TRP A 62 -3.40 -2.68 8.88
CA TRP A 62 -3.41 -2.82 7.42
C TRP A 62 -2.09 -3.38 6.95
N ARG A 63 -2.13 -4.32 5.99
CA ARG A 63 -0.92 -4.90 5.39
C ARG A 63 -1.04 -4.91 3.88
N CYS A 64 0.01 -4.44 3.22
CA CYS A 64 0.02 -4.28 1.78
C CYS A 64 1.42 -4.54 1.21
N GLY A 65 1.74 -5.81 0.99
CA GLY A 65 3.06 -6.20 0.53
C GLY A 65 4.12 -5.93 1.60
N ALA A 66 5.02 -4.97 1.34
CA ALA A 66 6.09 -4.61 2.28
C ALA A 66 5.71 -3.46 3.22
N ILE A 67 4.51 -2.88 3.05
CA ILE A 67 3.97 -1.81 3.87
C ILE A 67 3.04 -2.39 4.92
N GLU A 68 3.22 -1.99 6.17
CA GLU A 68 2.28 -2.26 7.26
C GLU A 68 1.95 -0.97 7.99
N VAL A 69 0.68 -0.84 8.39
CA VAL A 69 0.19 0.28 9.18
C VAL A 69 -0.57 -0.27 10.38
N SER A 70 -0.34 0.29 11.56
CA SER A 70 -1.01 -0.14 12.79
C SER A 70 -1.34 1.04 13.71
N ASN A 71 -2.58 1.05 14.19
CA ASN A 71 -3.12 1.89 15.24
C ASN A 71 -3.15 1.16 16.59
N THR A 72 -2.75 -0.11 16.68
CA THR A 72 -2.76 -0.89 17.93
C THR A 72 -1.49 -0.70 18.77
N VAL A 73 -0.35 -0.38 18.14
CA VAL A 73 0.98 -0.35 18.79
C VAL A 73 1.16 0.83 19.75
N HIS A 74 0.51 1.98 19.51
CA HIS A 74 0.64 3.16 20.35
C HIS A 74 -0.74 3.78 20.62
N PRO A 75 -1.03 4.32 21.82
CA PRO A 75 -2.35 4.88 22.13
C PRO A 75 -2.74 6.08 21.26
N GLU A 76 -1.78 6.92 20.87
CA GLU A 76 -2.05 8.19 20.17
C GLU A 76 -1.46 8.30 18.75
N LEU A 77 -0.66 7.31 18.34
CA LEU A 77 0.14 7.42 17.11
C LEU A 77 -0.13 6.21 16.21
N THR A 78 0.01 6.44 14.92
CA THR A 78 -0.06 5.40 13.89
C THR A 78 1.36 4.94 13.56
N GLN A 79 1.63 3.65 13.68
CA GLN A 79 2.89 3.05 13.23
C GLN A 79 2.80 2.74 11.74
N VAL A 80 3.84 3.10 10.99
CA VAL A 80 4.04 2.67 9.60
C VAL A 80 5.38 1.96 9.47
N ILE A 81 5.37 0.76 8.92
CA ILE A 81 6.56 -0.02 8.60
C ILE A 81 6.64 -0.17 7.08
N VAL A 82 7.82 0.07 6.51
CA VAL A 82 8.14 -0.23 5.12
C VAL A 82 9.37 -1.13 5.10
N ARG A 83 9.23 -2.34 4.55
CA ARG A 83 10.28 -3.36 4.48
C ARG A 83 10.94 -3.38 3.10
N GLY A 84 12.19 -3.81 3.08
CA GLY A 84 12.89 -4.20 1.86
C GLY A 84 12.97 -3.08 0.82
N GLU A 85 13.72 -2.02 1.14
CA GLU A 85 14.10 -1.02 0.12
C GLU A 85 14.54 -1.74 -1.17
N PRO A 86 14.02 -1.35 -2.35
CA PRO A 86 14.39 -1.96 -3.62
C PRO A 86 15.91 -2.05 -3.78
N SER A 87 16.39 -3.21 -4.22
CA SER A 87 17.79 -3.67 -4.21
C SER A 87 18.78 -2.87 -5.08
N ALA A 88 18.34 -1.79 -5.71
CA ALA A 88 19.24 -0.76 -6.22
C ALA A 88 19.07 0.43 -5.30
N HIS A 89 20.07 0.72 -4.44
CA HIS A 89 20.16 1.92 -3.62
C HIS A 89 19.56 3.11 -4.38
N LYS A 90 18.29 3.42 -4.14
CA LYS A 90 17.59 4.48 -4.85
C LYS A 90 17.89 5.74 -4.06
N PRO A 91 18.80 6.60 -4.53
CA PRO A 91 19.13 7.80 -3.78
C PRO A 91 17.85 8.61 -3.58
N GLY A 92 17.57 9.00 -2.35
CA GLY A 92 16.35 9.75 -2.02
C GLY A 92 15.12 8.91 -1.69
N PHE A 93 15.18 7.58 -1.59
CA PHE A 93 14.00 6.78 -1.20
C PHE A 93 13.43 7.19 0.17
N LEU A 94 14.28 7.47 1.15
CA LEU A 94 13.84 8.05 2.44
C LEU A 94 13.10 9.38 2.23
N LEU A 95 13.64 10.25 1.38
CA LEU A 95 13.02 11.55 1.09
C LEU A 95 11.64 11.36 0.44
N GLU A 96 11.53 10.42 -0.51
CA GLU A 96 10.26 10.06 -1.15
C GLU A 96 9.25 9.53 -0.13
N LEU A 97 9.65 8.62 0.76
CA LEU A 97 8.81 8.12 1.86
C LEU A 97 8.34 9.28 2.75
N THR A 98 9.27 10.11 3.23
CA THR A 98 8.91 11.25 4.08
C THR A 98 8.00 12.24 3.38
N THR A 99 8.20 12.44 2.07
CA THR A 99 7.35 13.33 1.25
C THR A 99 5.94 12.77 1.16
N ALA A 100 5.78 11.46 0.92
CA ALA A 100 4.47 10.81 0.90
C ALA A 100 3.74 10.92 2.25
N LEU A 101 4.47 10.68 3.35
CA LEU A 101 3.95 10.81 4.71
C LEU A 101 3.46 12.24 4.98
N THR A 102 4.26 13.25 4.63
CA THR A 102 3.84 14.65 4.79
C THR A 102 2.74 15.05 3.81
N GLY A 103 2.68 14.45 2.63
CA GLY A 103 1.70 14.75 1.58
C GLY A 103 0.28 14.35 1.97
N VAL A 104 0.12 13.31 2.80
CA VAL A 104 -1.18 12.94 3.41
C VAL A 104 -1.48 13.73 4.69
N GLY A 105 -0.66 14.74 5.01
CA GLY A 105 -0.80 15.58 6.21
C GLY A 105 -0.33 14.93 7.50
N ALA A 106 0.35 13.77 7.44
CA ALA A 106 0.89 13.13 8.63
C ALA A 106 2.20 13.80 9.07
N SER A 107 2.37 13.96 10.37
CA SER A 107 3.60 14.45 11.00
C SER A 107 4.40 13.28 11.55
N ILE A 108 5.69 13.21 11.20
CA ILE A 108 6.61 12.18 11.72
C ILE A 108 7.03 12.57 13.14
N VAL A 109 6.66 11.77 14.13
CA VAL A 109 7.02 11.98 15.54
C VAL A 109 8.32 11.27 15.87
N ALA A 110 8.51 10.05 15.36
CA ALA A 110 9.75 9.29 15.50
C ALA A 110 9.96 8.41 14.27
N GLY A 111 11.22 8.10 13.97
CA GLY A 111 11.60 7.24 12.85
C GLY A 111 12.85 6.43 13.16
N ALA A 112 12.88 5.19 12.69
CA ALA A 112 14.03 4.30 12.74
C ALA A 112 14.26 3.70 11.35
N ILE A 113 15.54 3.64 10.97
CA ILE A 113 15.98 3.07 9.70
C ILE A 113 17.11 2.10 10.02
N GLN A 114 16.96 0.84 9.63
CA GLN A 114 17.91 -0.20 10.00
C GLN A 114 18.27 -1.12 8.84
N GLY A 115 19.52 -1.59 8.86
CA GLY A 115 20.08 -2.53 7.88
C GLY A 115 20.50 -1.88 6.57
N GLY A 116 20.51 -2.71 5.52
CA GLY A 116 21.11 -2.42 4.22
C GLY A 116 22.12 -3.52 3.86
N PRO A 117 22.34 -3.78 2.56
CA PRO A 117 23.18 -4.91 2.11
C PRO A 117 24.61 -4.83 2.63
N ASP A 118 25.14 -3.62 2.83
CA ASP A 118 26.52 -3.38 3.28
C ASP A 118 26.58 -2.79 4.71
N ALA A 119 25.46 -2.75 5.43
CA ALA A 119 25.41 -2.19 6.77
C ALA A 119 25.68 -3.27 7.84
N PRO A 120 26.44 -2.96 8.91
CA PRO A 120 26.54 -3.86 10.05
C PRO A 120 25.15 -4.06 10.68
N LEU A 121 24.94 -5.24 11.27
CA LEU A 121 23.71 -5.54 11.99
C LEU A 121 23.55 -4.56 13.17
N PRO A 122 22.34 -4.05 13.43
CA PRO A 122 22.11 -3.14 14.54
C PRO A 122 22.28 -3.86 15.89
N GLU A 123 22.87 -3.19 16.87
CA GLU A 123 23.01 -3.71 18.25
C GLU A 123 21.66 -3.98 18.92
N SER A 124 20.64 -3.20 18.55
CA SER A 124 19.25 -3.38 18.95
C SER A 124 18.34 -3.18 17.74
N ALA A 125 17.67 -4.26 17.32
CA ALA A 125 16.75 -4.24 16.19
C ALA A 125 15.36 -3.75 16.63
N VAL A 126 14.80 -2.79 15.89
CA VAL A 126 13.38 -2.41 15.99
C VAL A 126 12.51 -3.19 15.00
N ALA A 127 13.15 -3.90 14.07
CA ALA A 127 12.50 -4.83 13.16
C ALA A 127 12.08 -6.11 13.90
N ASP A 128 11.18 -6.89 13.30
CA ASP A 128 10.81 -8.21 13.81
C ASP A 128 12.06 -9.11 13.93
N PRO A 129 12.12 -10.02 14.92
CA PRO A 129 13.31 -10.85 15.17
C PRO A 129 13.81 -11.63 13.96
N ASP A 130 12.90 -11.99 13.05
CA ASP A 130 13.17 -12.80 11.86
C ASP A 130 13.40 -11.96 10.58
N TYR A 131 13.51 -10.63 10.71
CA TYR A 131 13.71 -9.77 9.54
C TYR A 131 15.13 -9.91 8.96
N ASP A 132 15.21 -10.38 7.71
CA ASP A 132 16.47 -10.46 6.98
C ASP A 132 16.84 -9.12 6.36
N PHE A 133 17.77 -8.40 6.99
CA PHE A 133 18.28 -7.11 6.50
C PHE A 133 18.98 -7.17 5.14
N LYS A 134 19.30 -8.37 4.61
CA LYS A 134 19.78 -8.54 3.23
C LYS A 134 18.69 -8.26 2.19
N GLN A 135 17.42 -8.31 2.58
CA GLN A 135 16.29 -7.98 1.72
C GLN A 135 16.12 -6.47 1.53
N GLY A 136 16.90 -5.65 2.24
CA GLY A 136 16.89 -4.19 2.15
C GLY A 136 16.65 -3.52 3.49
N ARG A 137 16.75 -2.19 3.50
CA ARG A 137 16.54 -1.39 4.71
C ARG A 137 15.11 -1.55 5.24
N PHE A 138 15.00 -1.57 6.56
CA PHE A 138 13.75 -1.53 7.31
C PHE A 138 13.48 -0.10 7.76
N PHE A 139 12.31 0.44 7.43
CA PHE A 139 11.88 1.76 7.87
C PHE A 139 10.69 1.60 8.80
N LYS A 140 10.73 2.28 9.94
CA LYS A 140 9.65 2.34 10.92
C LYS A 140 9.41 3.78 11.33
N PHE A 141 8.19 4.26 11.14
CA PHE A 141 7.78 5.62 11.50
C PHE A 141 6.62 5.57 12.48
N MET A 142 6.66 6.47 13.47
CA MET A 142 5.51 6.79 14.32
C MET A 142 4.95 8.13 13.87
N LEU A 143 3.68 8.12 13.50
CA LEU A 143 3.02 9.23 12.84
C LEU A 143 1.89 9.78 13.70
N ARG A 144 1.71 11.09 13.61
CA ARG A 144 0.51 11.79 14.04
C ARG A 144 -0.25 12.22 12.79
N GLY A 145 -1.52 11.85 12.71
CA GLY A 145 -2.39 12.21 11.60
C GLY A 145 -2.68 13.72 11.53
N PRO A 146 -3.34 14.17 10.44
CA PRO A 146 -3.57 15.60 10.17
C PRO A 146 -4.39 16.32 11.26
N THR A 147 -5.25 15.57 11.94
CA THR A 147 -6.12 16.06 13.02
C THR A 147 -5.46 16.01 14.40
N GLY A 148 -4.17 15.62 14.48
CA GLY A 148 -3.41 15.56 15.72
C GLY A 148 -3.50 14.23 16.49
N GLY A 149 -4.30 13.27 16.02
CA GLY A 149 -4.44 11.92 16.59
C GLY A 149 -3.86 10.82 15.69
N LYS A 150 -4.40 9.61 15.79
CA LYS A 150 -4.15 8.53 14.83
C LYS A 150 -4.73 8.86 13.47
N MET A 151 -4.17 8.24 12.43
CA MET A 151 -4.76 8.26 11.10
C MET A 151 -6.01 7.37 11.07
N ASP A 152 -7.07 7.85 10.43
CA ASP A 152 -8.26 7.06 10.14
C ASP A 152 -8.04 6.10 8.96
N ALA A 153 -9.02 5.24 8.70
CA ALA A 153 -8.91 4.23 7.64
C ALA A 153 -8.70 4.84 6.25
N ASP A 154 -9.37 5.94 5.94
CA ASP A 154 -9.29 6.59 4.61
C ASP A 154 -7.90 7.20 4.40
N GLN A 155 -7.36 7.83 5.45
CA GLN A 155 -5.99 8.36 5.46
C GLN A 155 -4.96 7.25 5.31
N VAL A 156 -5.15 6.11 6.00
CA VAL A 156 -4.24 4.96 5.90
C VAL A 156 -4.27 4.33 4.52
N VAL A 157 -5.46 4.14 3.94
CA VAL A 157 -5.62 3.61 2.57
C VAL A 157 -4.94 4.53 1.55
N SER A 158 -5.16 5.84 1.67
CA SER A 158 -4.52 6.85 0.82
C SER A 158 -2.99 6.80 0.91
N LEU A 159 -2.46 6.68 2.13
CA LEU A 159 -1.02 6.53 2.36
C LEU A 159 -0.46 5.25 1.72
N ILE A 160 -1.10 4.11 1.98
CA ILE A 160 -0.68 2.81 1.42
C ILE A 160 -0.64 2.88 -0.11
N PHE A 161 -1.64 3.50 -0.73
CA PHE A 161 -1.69 3.68 -2.17
C PHE A 161 -0.47 4.47 -2.69
N ILE A 162 -0.16 5.62 -2.09
CA ILE A 162 0.99 6.45 -2.49
C ILE A 162 2.30 5.68 -2.28
N LEU A 163 2.48 5.04 -1.13
CA LEU A 163 3.68 4.26 -0.83
C LEU A 163 3.87 3.09 -1.80
N ARG A 164 2.78 2.43 -2.24
CA ARG A 164 2.86 1.38 -3.28
C ARG A 164 3.36 1.89 -4.62
N LEU A 165 3.02 3.12 -5.00
CA LEU A 165 3.55 3.73 -6.21
C LEU A 165 5.07 3.93 -6.10
N LEU A 166 5.54 4.33 -4.91
CA LEU A 166 6.97 4.55 -4.63
C LEU A 166 7.79 3.26 -4.58
N GLU A 167 7.22 2.15 -4.10
CA GLU A 167 7.88 0.83 -4.11
C GLU A 167 8.12 0.26 -5.52
N GLY A 168 7.64 0.92 -6.59
CA GLY A 168 7.84 0.45 -7.97
C GLY A 168 7.02 -0.79 -8.33
N LYS A 169 6.18 -1.30 -7.42
CA LYS A 169 5.15 -2.32 -7.68
C LYS A 169 3.89 -1.76 -8.38
N GLY A 170 3.97 -0.52 -8.88
CA GLY A 170 2.96 0.16 -9.69
C GLY A 170 2.66 -0.48 -11.06
N VAL A 171 2.86 -1.79 -11.20
CA VAL A 171 2.41 -2.58 -12.36
C VAL A 171 0.92 -2.93 -12.25
N MET A 172 0.31 -2.76 -11.07
CA MET A 172 -1.14 -2.94 -10.85
C MET A 172 -1.70 -1.91 -9.83
N PRO A 173 -1.92 -0.65 -10.24
CA PRO A 173 -2.46 0.41 -9.36
C PRO A 173 -3.93 0.19 -8.94
N THR A 174 -4.56 -0.91 -9.34
CA THR A 174 -6.00 -1.18 -9.16
C THR A 174 -6.27 -2.31 -8.16
N VAL A 175 -5.31 -2.68 -7.30
CA VAL A 175 -5.49 -3.77 -6.30
C VAL A 175 -5.53 -3.17 -4.90
N ALA A 176 -6.61 -3.46 -4.17
CA ALA A 176 -6.87 -2.87 -2.86
C ALA A 176 -5.88 -3.42 -1.83
N PRO A 177 -5.56 -2.66 -0.76
CA PRO A 177 -4.91 -3.23 0.41
C PRO A 177 -5.66 -4.48 0.88
N ASN A 178 -4.95 -5.52 1.32
CA ASN A 178 -5.45 -6.87 1.67
C ASN A 178 -5.83 -7.83 0.52
N MET A 179 -6.04 -7.38 -0.72
CA MET A 179 -6.35 -8.30 -1.84
C MET A 179 -5.15 -9.13 -2.32
N ASP A 180 -3.92 -8.66 -2.09
CA ASP A 180 -2.70 -9.41 -2.43
C ASP A 180 -2.57 -10.72 -1.62
N ALA A 181 -3.07 -10.75 -0.39
CA ALA A 181 -3.07 -11.95 0.44
C ALA A 181 -4.06 -12.99 -0.10
N LEU A 182 -5.27 -12.55 -0.44
CA LEU A 182 -6.32 -13.39 -1.05
C LEU A 182 -5.92 -13.92 -2.43
N LEU A 183 -5.23 -13.10 -3.25
CA LEU A 183 -4.74 -13.52 -4.56
C LEU A 183 -3.60 -14.53 -4.45
N ARG A 184 -2.80 -14.51 -3.37
CA ARG A 184 -1.79 -15.56 -3.09
C ARG A 184 -2.44 -16.86 -2.64
N GLU A 185 -3.46 -16.83 -1.80
CA GLU A 185 -4.22 -18.03 -1.40
C GLU A 185 -4.92 -18.69 -2.59
N ALA A 186 -5.50 -17.88 -3.49
CA ALA A 186 -6.11 -18.37 -4.73
C ALA A 186 -5.09 -18.94 -5.73
N ALA A 187 -3.85 -18.41 -5.76
CA ALA A 187 -2.79 -18.87 -6.65
C ALA A 187 -2.04 -20.11 -6.14
N TYR A 188 -2.00 -20.32 -4.82
CA TYR A 188 -1.29 -21.42 -4.16
C TYR A 188 -2.22 -22.36 -3.41
N GLY A 189 -3.36 -22.71 -4.03
CA GLY A 189 -4.43 -23.56 -3.48
C GLY A 189 -3.97 -24.48 -2.33
N VAL A 190 -4.51 -24.21 -1.14
CA VAL A 190 -4.25 -25.00 0.06
C VAL A 190 -4.66 -26.45 -0.21
N SER A 191 -3.66 -27.27 -0.49
CA SER A 191 -3.74 -28.72 -0.30
C SER A 191 -3.40 -28.98 1.16
N GLY A 192 -4.43 -29.21 1.98
CA GLY A 192 -4.21 -29.39 3.41
C GLY A 192 -5.44 -29.64 4.27
N VAL A 193 -6.51 -30.23 3.74
CA VAL A 193 -7.47 -30.92 4.62
C VAL A 193 -6.78 -32.21 5.08
N SER A 194 -6.19 -32.20 6.27
CA SER A 194 -5.95 -33.43 7.03
C SER A 194 -6.91 -33.44 8.21
N SER A 195 -8.10 -33.95 7.96
CA SER A 195 -8.90 -34.60 8.99
C SER A 195 -8.07 -35.72 9.62
N ARG A 196 -7.74 -35.59 10.91
CA ARG A 196 -7.60 -36.76 11.77
C ARG A 196 -8.43 -36.53 13.01
N CYS A 197 -9.56 -37.23 13.01
CA CYS A 197 -10.13 -37.78 14.24
C CYS A 197 -9.05 -38.64 14.93
N GLY A 198 -9.00 -38.51 16.24
CA GLY A 198 -8.13 -39.23 17.16
C GLY A 198 -8.23 -38.57 18.52
#